data_AF-A0A915MHI9-F1
#
_entry.id   AF-A0A915MHI9-F1
#
_cell.length_a   1.000
_cell.length_b   1.000
_cell.length_c   1.000
_cell.angle_alpha   90.00
_cell.angle_beta   90.00
_cell.angle_gamma   90.00
#
_symmetry.space_group_name_H-M   'P 1'
#
loop_
_entity.id
_entity.type
_entity.pdbx_description
1 polymer ?
#
loop_
_entity_poly.entity_id
_entity_poly.type
_entity_poly.pdbx_seq_one_letter_code
_entity_poly.pdbx_strand_id
1 'polypeptide(L)'
;MTSDWVANRLLLVGNRALMQIQLDQLQQDSATTISPKRLFQLSMGAQDAKQLIFDPFTNTAILLTKNGSLLALNLNNGSETNLELTTGCLKQKTITSIVGEFIWNRAASPQLYALTWNGLMELKLGSDNCPEVNVNWEMFGGTL
;
A
#
# COMPACT_ATOMS: atom_id res chain seq x y z
N MET A 1 -26.86 -9.41 -1.89
CA MET A 1 -25.73 -8.63 -1.34
C MET A 1 -24.47 -9.37 -1.67
N THR A 2 -23.91 -9.10 -2.85
CA THR A 2 -22.59 -9.61 -3.26
C THR A 2 -21.53 -8.80 -2.53
N SER A 3 -20.50 -9.49 -2.06
CA SER A 3 -19.31 -8.91 -1.44
C SER A 3 -18.61 -7.94 -2.40
N ASP A 4 -18.99 -6.66 -2.36
CA ASP A 4 -18.34 -5.53 -3.06
C ASP A 4 -17.00 -5.11 -2.44
N TRP A 5 -16.47 -5.89 -1.47
CA TRP A 5 -15.57 -5.34 -0.45
C TRP A 5 -14.09 -5.37 -0.82
N VAL A 6 -13.69 -5.97 -1.94
CA VAL A 6 -12.27 -5.97 -2.34
C VAL A 6 -12.15 -5.74 -3.84
N ALA A 7 -12.03 -4.46 -4.19
CA ALA A 7 -11.46 -3.93 -5.42
C ALA A 7 -11.91 -4.62 -6.73
N ASN A 8 -12.98 -4.11 -7.36
CA ASN A 8 -13.31 -4.40 -8.77
C ASN A 8 -12.31 -3.74 -9.76
N ARG A 9 -11.06 -3.56 -9.34
CA ARG A 9 -10.01 -2.90 -10.11
C ARG A 9 -8.63 -3.42 -9.75
N LEU A 10 -7.76 -3.47 -10.75
CA LEU A 10 -6.33 -3.63 -10.57
C LEU A 10 -5.65 -2.26 -10.64
N LEU A 11 -4.83 -1.95 -9.65
CA LEU A 11 -3.99 -0.75 -9.65
C LEU A 11 -2.57 -1.10 -10.05
N LEU A 12 -1.99 -0.27 -10.92
CA LEU A 12 -0.67 -0.47 -11.50
C LEU A 12 0.11 0.84 -11.41
N VAL A 13 1.40 0.76 -11.12
CA VAL A 13 2.30 1.91 -11.22
C VAL A 13 3.27 1.67 -12.36
N GLY A 14 3.33 2.62 -13.29
CA GLY A 14 4.21 2.53 -14.44
C GLY A 14 4.33 3.87 -15.14
N ASN A 15 5.48 4.16 -15.74
CA ASN A 15 5.77 5.43 -16.43
C ASN A 15 5.42 6.66 -15.57
N ARG A 16 5.68 6.59 -14.25
CA ARG A 16 5.37 7.64 -13.26
C ARG A 16 3.88 7.98 -13.16
N ALA A 17 3.01 7.04 -13.46
CA ALA A 17 1.57 7.22 -13.34
C ALA A 17 0.98 6.09 -12.50
N LEU A 18 -0.03 6.44 -11.69
CA LEU A 18 -0.95 5.45 -11.18
C LEU A 18 -1.99 5.17 -12.26
N MET A 19 -2.14 3.91 -12.60
CA MET A 19 -3.05 3.42 -13.63
C MET A 19 -4.02 2.41 -13.02
N GLN A 20 -5.18 2.27 -13.64
CA GLN A 20 -6.24 1.37 -13.22
C GLN A 20 -6.76 0.55 -14.40
N ILE A 21 -7.04 -0.73 -14.14
CA ILE A 21 -7.83 -1.60 -15.01
C ILE A 21 -9.09 -1.98 -14.23
N GLN A 22 -10.28 -1.86 -14.83
CA GLN A 22 -11.51 -2.36 -14.21
C GLN A 22 -11.62 -3.87 -14.47
N LEU A 23 -11.91 -4.68 -13.44
CA LEU A 23 -11.92 -6.14 -13.63
C LEU A 23 -13.11 -6.61 -14.49
N ASP A 24 -14.21 -5.85 -14.54
CA ASP A 24 -15.32 -6.11 -15.48
C ASP A 24 -14.86 -6.12 -16.95
N GLN A 25 -13.81 -5.36 -17.29
CA GLN A 25 -13.23 -5.35 -18.64
C GLN A 25 -12.47 -6.65 -18.96
N LEU A 26 -12.03 -7.39 -17.94
CA LEU A 26 -11.34 -8.68 -18.08
C LEU A 26 -12.31 -9.83 -18.31
N GLN A 27 -13.57 -9.68 -17.90
CA GLN A 27 -14.61 -10.72 -17.99
C GLN A 27 -15.32 -10.75 -19.35
N GLN A 28 -15.10 -9.75 -20.21
CA GLN A 28 -15.65 -9.72 -21.56
C GLN A 28 -14.73 -10.52 -22.49
N ASP A 29 -15.19 -11.71 -22.89
CA ASP A 29 -14.46 -12.71 -23.65
C ASP A 29 -13.79 -12.18 -24.94
N SER A 30 -12.55 -12.62 -25.13
CA SER A 30 -11.84 -12.81 -26.41
C SER A 30 -11.48 -11.55 -27.23
N ALA A 31 -10.22 -11.13 -27.14
CA ALA A 31 -9.55 -10.14 -28.02
C ALA A 31 -9.71 -8.65 -27.69
N THR A 32 -10.06 -8.27 -26.46
CA THR A 32 -10.00 -6.86 -26.05
C THR A 32 -8.57 -6.50 -25.59
N THR A 33 -7.94 -5.56 -26.30
CA THR A 33 -6.74 -4.89 -25.80
C THR A 33 -7.11 -4.07 -24.56
N ILE A 34 -6.79 -4.59 -23.38
CA ILE A 34 -7.03 -3.90 -22.11
C ILE A 34 -6.04 -2.74 -22.01
N SER A 35 -6.57 -1.51 -22.10
CA SER A 35 -5.78 -0.29 -21.96
C SER A 35 -5.93 0.26 -20.54
N PRO A 36 -4.85 0.29 -19.73
CA PRO A 36 -4.91 0.88 -18.39
C PRO A 36 -5.32 2.35 -18.45
N LYS A 37 -6.31 2.73 -17.64
CA LYS A 37 -6.71 4.13 -17.49
C LYS A 37 -5.74 4.82 -16.53
N ARG A 38 -5.09 5.90 -16.96
CA ARG A 38 -4.32 6.78 -16.07
C ARG A 38 -5.26 7.43 -15.06
N LEU A 39 -4.95 7.32 -13.77
CA LEU A 39 -5.63 8.05 -12.71
C LEU A 39 -4.98 9.41 -12.51
N PHE A 40 -3.67 9.45 -12.23
CA PHE A 40 -2.91 10.69 -12.08
C PHE A 40 -1.40 10.46 -12.24
N GLN A 41 -0.68 11.56 -12.39
CA GLN A 41 0.78 11.58 -12.49
C GLN A 41 1.39 11.55 -11.08
N LEU A 42 2.38 10.67 -10.88
CA LEU A 42 3.15 10.55 -9.65
C LEU A 42 4.41 11.41 -9.71
N SER A 43 4.95 11.75 -8.55
CA SER A 43 6.19 12.50 -8.44
C SER A 43 7.41 11.69 -8.90
N MET A 44 8.58 12.35 -8.95
CA MET A 44 9.85 11.64 -9.19
C MET A 44 10.23 10.68 -8.06
N GLY A 45 9.70 10.84 -6.84
CA GLY A 45 9.97 9.89 -5.76
C GLY A 45 9.33 8.52 -6.00
N ALA A 46 8.22 8.49 -6.76
CA ALA A 46 7.41 7.30 -6.99
C ALA A 46 7.87 6.42 -8.18
N GLN A 47 8.91 6.81 -8.92
CA GLN A 47 9.32 6.07 -10.15
C GLN A 47 9.72 4.62 -9.87
N ASP A 48 10.19 4.36 -8.67
CA ASP A 48 10.68 3.07 -8.23
C ASP A 48 9.66 2.37 -7.33
N ALA A 49 8.41 2.25 -7.80
CA ALA A 49 7.40 1.47 -7.09
C ALA A 49 7.88 0.03 -6.81
N LYS A 50 7.74 -0.41 -5.57
CA LYS A 50 8.09 -1.76 -5.11
C LYS A 50 6.86 -2.54 -4.67
N GLN A 51 6.02 -1.94 -3.84
CA GLN A 51 4.78 -2.55 -3.33
C GLN A 51 3.68 -1.50 -3.26
N LEU A 52 2.43 -1.93 -3.44
CA LEU A 52 1.26 -1.10 -3.34
C LEU A 52 0.21 -1.82 -2.49
N ILE A 53 -0.30 -1.15 -1.45
CA ILE A 53 -1.45 -1.61 -0.66
C ILE A 53 -2.59 -0.63 -0.89
N PHE A 54 -3.77 -1.12 -1.22
CA PHE A 54 -4.94 -0.28 -1.45
C PHE A 54 -5.91 -0.38 -0.28
N ASP A 55 -6.22 0.75 0.36
CA ASP A 55 -7.29 0.88 1.33
C ASP A 55 -8.59 1.33 0.63
N PRO A 56 -9.60 0.44 0.48
CA PRO A 56 -10.86 0.77 -0.16
C PRO A 56 -11.73 1.73 0.66
N PHE A 57 -11.54 1.83 1.98
CA PHE A 57 -12.40 2.63 2.86
C PHE A 57 -12.03 4.10 2.84
N THR A 58 -10.74 4.42 2.72
CA THR A 58 -10.25 5.79 2.55
C THR A 58 -10.00 6.15 1.08
N ASN A 59 -10.16 5.18 0.16
CA ASN A 59 -9.77 5.29 -1.24
C ASN A 59 -8.32 5.80 -1.40
N THR A 60 -7.42 5.29 -0.57
CA THR A 60 -6.01 5.66 -0.54
C THR A 60 -5.15 4.45 -0.84
N ALA A 61 -4.14 4.60 -1.68
CA ALA A 61 -3.13 3.57 -1.89
C ALA A 61 -1.82 3.98 -1.21
N ILE A 62 -1.21 3.05 -0.50
CA ILE A 62 0.11 3.21 0.12
C ILE A 62 1.13 2.59 -0.81
N LEU A 63 1.99 3.43 -1.36
CA LEU A 63 3.05 3.05 -2.29
C LEU A 63 4.39 3.01 -1.53
N LEU A 64 5.01 1.83 -1.50
CA LEU A 64 6.40 1.67 -1.10
C LEU A 64 7.30 1.80 -2.31
N THR A 65 8.29 2.67 -2.22
CA THR A 65 9.31 2.91 -3.25
C THR A 65 10.57 2.07 -2.98
N LYS A 66 11.44 1.84 -3.98
CA LYS A 66 12.65 1.01 -3.81
C LYS A 66 13.67 1.63 -2.84
N ASN A 67 13.69 2.95 -2.69
CA ASN A 67 14.51 3.62 -1.69
C ASN A 67 13.94 3.52 -0.26
N GLY A 68 12.78 2.88 -0.09
CA GLY A 68 12.19 2.59 1.21
C GLY A 68 11.32 3.69 1.81
N SER A 69 10.94 4.70 1.02
CA SER A 69 9.96 5.72 1.41
C SER A 69 8.54 5.23 1.18
N LEU A 70 7.60 5.77 1.96
CA LEU A 70 6.17 5.50 1.81
C LEU A 70 5.43 6.75 1.32
N LEU A 71 4.64 6.58 0.26
CA LEU A 71 3.80 7.62 -0.30
C LEU A 71 2.32 7.22 -0.13
N ALA A 72 1.52 8.12 0.44
CA ALA A 72 0.07 7.99 0.43
C ALA A 72 -0.48 8.64 -0.85
N LEU A 73 -1.23 7.86 -1.61
CA LEU A 73 -1.84 8.23 -2.89
C LEU A 73 -3.35 8.32 -2.68
N ASN A 74 -3.91 9.52 -2.65
CA ASN A 74 -5.36 9.72 -2.50
C ASN A 74 -6.03 9.64 -3.89
N LEU A 75 -6.84 8.61 -4.12
CA LEU A 75 -7.46 8.38 -5.42
C LEU A 75 -8.71 9.25 -5.65
N ASN A 76 -9.22 9.95 -4.63
CA ASN A 76 -10.36 10.86 -4.80
C ASN A 76 -9.95 12.15 -5.50
N ASN A 77 -8.76 12.68 -5.17
CA ASN A 77 -8.29 13.99 -5.66
C ASN A 77 -6.95 13.91 -6.41
N GLY A 78 -6.33 12.73 -6.50
CA GLY A 78 -5.05 12.51 -7.16
C GLY A 78 -3.84 13.11 -6.43
N SER A 79 -3.95 13.37 -5.11
CA SER A 79 -2.84 13.91 -4.33
C SER A 79 -1.88 12.82 -3.86
N GLU A 80 -0.59 13.12 -3.91
CA GLU A 80 0.49 12.30 -3.36
C GLU A 80 1.06 12.99 -2.11
N THR A 81 1.27 12.24 -1.03
CA THR A 81 1.87 12.74 0.22
C THR A 81 2.98 11.82 0.67
N ASN A 82 4.17 12.37 0.93
CA ASN A 82 5.23 11.61 1.57
C ASN A 82 4.91 11.41 3.06
N LEU A 83 4.77 10.15 3.48
CA LEU A 83 4.36 9.80 4.83
C LEU A 83 5.45 10.07 5.88
N GLU A 84 6.71 10.18 5.50
CA GLU A 84 7.79 10.60 6.42
C GLU A 84 7.58 12.04 6.94
N LEU A 85 6.86 12.88 6.19
CA LEU A 85 6.57 14.27 6.57
C LEU A 85 5.45 14.37 7.61
N THR A 86 4.54 13.39 7.62
CA THR A 86 3.33 13.42 8.45
C THR A 86 3.32 12.36 9.55
N THR A 87 4.18 11.35 9.47
CA THR A 87 4.24 10.23 10.43
C THR A 87 5.63 10.20 11.06
N GLY A 88 5.76 10.74 12.27
CA GLY A 88 7.05 10.94 12.93
C GLY A 88 7.87 9.67 13.11
N CYS A 89 7.20 8.52 13.30
CA CYS A 89 7.87 7.23 13.48
C CYS A 89 8.59 6.72 12.22
N LEU A 90 8.26 7.26 11.04
CA LEU A 90 8.91 6.92 9.77
C LEU A 90 10.18 7.73 9.53
N LYS A 91 10.43 8.79 10.29
CA LYS A 91 11.63 9.62 10.13
C LYS A 91 12.88 8.74 10.28
N GLN A 92 13.75 8.80 9.28
CA GLN A 92 15.02 8.05 9.24
C GLN A 92 14.86 6.52 9.26
N LYS A 93 13.67 5.99 8.91
CA LYS A 93 13.47 4.56 8.70
C LYS A 93 13.51 4.25 7.21
N THR A 94 14.21 3.19 6.85
CA THR A 94 14.15 2.62 5.50
C THR A 94 13.23 1.41 5.52
N ILE A 95 12.07 1.53 4.88
CA ILE A 95 11.08 0.45 4.82
C ILE A 95 11.47 -0.53 3.72
N THR A 96 11.50 -1.82 4.04
CA THR A 96 11.85 -2.89 3.11
C THR A 96 10.62 -3.61 2.57
N SER A 97 9.55 -3.70 3.35
CA SER A 97 8.27 -4.27 2.92
C SER A 97 7.13 -3.69 3.74
N ILE A 98 5.93 -3.68 3.17
CA ILE A 98 4.68 -3.34 3.86
C ILE A 98 3.69 -4.50 3.76
N VAL A 99 2.89 -4.68 4.80
CA VAL A 99 1.80 -5.65 4.85
C VAL A 99 0.55 -4.95 5.39
N GLY A 100 -0.59 -5.24 4.80
CA GLY A 100 -1.89 -4.74 5.25
C GLY A 100 -2.75 -5.91 5.69
N GLU A 101 -3.20 -5.88 6.94
CA GLU A 101 -4.13 -6.85 7.50
C GLU A 101 -5.57 -6.33 7.36
N PHE A 102 -6.38 -7.06 6.59
CA PHE A 102 -7.80 -6.75 6.41
C PHE A 102 -8.63 -7.69 7.27
N ILE A 103 -9.43 -7.11 8.17
CA ILE A 103 -10.34 -7.86 9.03
C ILE A 103 -11.59 -8.22 8.23
N TRP A 104 -11.76 -9.51 7.92
CA TRP A 104 -12.79 -9.99 6.97
C TRP A 104 -14.24 -9.67 7.34
N ASN A 105 -14.54 -9.47 8.63
CA ASN A 105 -15.88 -9.24 9.15
C ASN A 105 -16.14 -7.78 9.55
N ARG A 106 -15.26 -6.83 9.15
CA ARG A 106 -15.41 -5.41 9.52
C ARG A 106 -15.12 -4.51 8.33
N ALA A 107 -16.00 -3.54 8.11
CA ALA A 107 -15.79 -2.44 7.18
C ALA A 107 -14.84 -1.39 7.79
N ALA A 108 -13.54 -1.67 7.79
CA ALA A 108 -12.51 -0.80 8.36
C ALA A 108 -11.22 -0.83 7.54
N SER A 109 -10.50 0.29 7.53
CA SER A 109 -9.17 0.40 6.94
C SER A 109 -8.23 -0.70 7.47
N PRO A 110 -7.32 -1.21 6.63
CA PRO A 110 -6.39 -2.25 7.04
C PRO A 110 -5.46 -1.75 8.14
N GLN A 111 -5.13 -2.64 9.07
CA GLN A 111 -3.99 -2.41 9.94
C GLN A 111 -2.71 -2.58 9.12
N LEU A 112 -1.81 -1.60 9.18
CA LEU A 112 -0.57 -1.64 8.41
C LEU A 112 0.60 -2.05 9.30
N TYR A 113 1.49 -2.85 8.71
CA TYR A 113 2.78 -3.21 9.29
C TYR A 113 3.88 -2.91 8.29
N ALA A 114 5.02 -2.47 8.79
CA ALA A 114 6.19 -2.16 7.99
C ALA A 114 7.39 -2.96 8.50
N LEU A 115 8.03 -3.68 7.59
CA LEU A 115 9.33 -4.28 7.85
C LEU A 115 10.41 -3.24 7.56
N THR A 116 11.30 -3.05 8.51
CA THR A 116 12.48 -2.20 8.39
C THR A 116 13.74 -3.04 8.54
N TRP A 117 14.92 -2.45 8.31
CA TRP A 117 16.19 -3.08 8.66
C TRP A 117 16.33 -3.43 10.15
N ASN A 118 15.59 -2.74 11.04
CA ASN A 118 15.69 -2.91 12.48
C ASN A 118 14.59 -3.81 13.06
N GLY A 119 13.69 -4.36 12.23
CA GLY A 119 12.59 -5.19 12.67
C GLY A 119 11.24 -4.77 12.10
N LEU A 120 10.20 -5.46 12.57
CA LEU A 120 8.82 -5.26 12.19
C LEU A 120 8.17 -4.23 13.12
N MET A 121 7.38 -3.32 12.57
CA MET A 121 6.64 -2.31 13.35
C MET A 121 5.21 -2.17 12.87
N GLU A 122 4.32 -1.84 13.81
CA GLU A 122 2.94 -1.45 13.52
C GLU A 122 2.95 -0.02 12.97
N LEU A 123 2.43 0.17 11.76
CA LEU A 123 2.42 1.48 11.10
C LEU A 123 1.12 2.23 11.42
N LYS A 124 1.22 3.24 12.27
CA LYS A 124 0.12 4.18 12.56
C LYS A 124 0.36 5.49 11.82
N LEU A 125 -0.33 5.66 10.69
CA LEU A 125 -0.21 6.88 9.89
C LEU A 125 -0.59 8.12 10.72
N GLY A 126 0.22 9.17 10.65
CA GLY A 126 0.03 10.39 11.44
C GLY A 126 0.47 10.31 12.90
N SER A 127 1.00 9.16 13.35
CA SER A 127 1.54 8.98 14.70
C SER A 127 3.03 9.25 14.76
N ASP A 128 3.50 9.81 15.88
CA ASP A 128 4.93 9.90 16.20
C ASP A 128 5.50 8.58 16.74
N ASN A 129 4.63 7.71 17.27
CA ASN A 129 5.02 6.44 17.86
C ASN A 129 4.42 5.26 17.07
N CYS A 130 5.29 4.37 16.62
CA CYS A 130 4.93 3.13 15.94
C CYS A 130 5.55 1.96 16.71
N PRO A 131 4.73 1.18 17.43
CA PRO A 131 5.22 0.08 18.25
C PRO A 131 5.98 -0.95 17.43
N GLU A 132 7.12 -1.40 17.95
CA GLU A 132 7.82 -2.56 17.41
C GLU A 132 7.02 -3.84 17.73
N VAL A 133 6.98 -4.74 16.74
CA VAL A 133 6.33 -6.04 16.88
C VAL A 133 7.41 -7.06 17.23
N ASN A 134 7.39 -7.51 18.48
CA ASN A 134 8.26 -8.58 18.94
C ASN A 134 7.76 -9.93 18.43
N VAL A 135 8.49 -10.50 17.47
CA VAL A 135 8.23 -11.85 16.98
C VAL A 135 8.90 -12.85 17.92
N ASN A 136 8.11 -13.73 18.53
CA ASN A 136 8.67 -14.84 19.29
C ASN A 136 9.20 -15.91 18.33
N TRP A 137 10.50 -15.89 18.06
CA TRP A 137 11.17 -16.83 17.17
C TRP A 137 11.18 -18.28 17.68
N GLU A 138 11.00 -18.50 18.99
CA GLU A 138 10.91 -19.85 19.57
C GLU A 138 9.73 -20.63 18.99
N MET A 139 8.65 -19.93 18.60
CA MET A 139 7.48 -20.55 17.97
C MET A 139 7.79 -21.14 16.58
N PHE A 140 8.87 -20.70 15.95
CA PHE A 140 9.35 -21.19 14.66
C PHE A 140 10.54 -22.15 14.79
N GLY A 141 10.82 -22.64 16.00
CA GLY A 141 11.91 -23.59 16.28
C GLY A 141 13.30 -22.97 16.29
N GLY A 142 13.41 -21.64 16.36
CA GLY A 142 14.69 -20.93 16.39
C GLY A 142 15.20 -20.75 17.82
N THR A 143 16.28 -21.46 18.17
CA THR A 143 17.29 -20.95 19.11
C THR A 143 18.25 -20.08 18.29
N LEU A 144 18.34 -18.78 18.59
CA LEU A 144 19.34 -17.88 18.03
C LEU A 144 20.77 -18.33 18.38
#